data_AF-A0A2B4S9V9-F1
#
_entry.id   AF-A0A2B4S9V9-F1
#
_cell.length_a   1.000
_cell.length_b   1.000
_cell.length_c   1.000
_cell.angle_alpha   90.00
_cell.angle_beta   90.00
_cell.angle_gamma   90.00
#
_symmetry.space_group_name_H-M   'P 1'
#
loop_
_entity.id
_entity.type
_entity.pdbx_description
1 polymer ?
#
loop_
_entity_poly.entity_id
_entity_poly.type
_entity_poly.pdbx_seq_one_letter_code
_entity_poly.pdbx_strand_id
1 'polypeptide(L)'
;MIRRSFSQLPRKRIVPTETKISLIDKLSKTGLQAIEATSFVSPKWVPQMADHEQVMQRINKVPGISYPVLTPNLKGFQAAVFYDAMPLCVFLSAFCSWNVELKKWPFLELPQSPLVGSTQAMLEGVLETVPMNHVAIHCHDTYGQALANILTAMQLGVWTVDASVSGLGGCPYARGASGNVATEDVVYMLHGMGIETGIDLDKLVEAGHFICQALDRKTSSKVAQARTDGQEAKS
;
A
#
# COMPACT_ATOMS: atom_id res chain seq x y z
N MET A 1 -7.18 -9.74 0.33
CA MET A 1 -5.80 -9.61 0.85
C MET A 1 -5.39 -8.14 0.76
N ILE A 2 -4.88 -7.52 1.83
CA ILE A 2 -4.35 -6.16 1.75
C ILE A 2 -2.84 -6.23 1.56
N ARG A 3 -2.28 -5.64 0.50
CA ARG A 3 -0.82 -5.51 0.32
C ARG A 3 -0.39 -4.05 0.56
N ARG A 4 0.89 -3.83 0.86
CA ARG A 4 1.43 -2.51 1.20
C ARG A 4 2.33 -2.01 0.07
N SER A 5 2.58 -0.70 -0.01
CA SER A 5 3.82 -0.22 -0.62
C SER A 5 4.64 0.68 0.31
N PHE A 6 5.91 0.32 0.55
CA PHE A 6 6.87 1.09 1.35
C PHE A 6 7.61 2.14 0.50
N SER A 7 7.39 2.14 -0.81
CA SER A 7 8.17 2.89 -1.81
C SER A 7 7.99 4.43 -1.81
N GLN A 8 7.16 5.01 -0.93
CA GLN A 8 6.77 6.41 -1.01
C GLN A 8 6.94 7.21 0.31
N LEU A 9 8.07 7.08 0.99
CA LEU A 9 8.39 7.96 2.13
C LEU A 9 8.93 9.33 1.64
N PRO A 10 8.47 10.47 2.18
CA PRO A 10 8.94 11.79 1.76
C PRO A 10 10.43 12.02 2.07
N ARG A 11 11.13 12.72 1.16
CA ARG A 11 12.58 13.02 1.19
C ARG A 11 13.14 13.72 2.45
N LYS A 12 12.33 14.10 3.44
CA LYS A 12 12.77 14.99 4.53
C LYS A 12 13.42 14.27 5.73
N ARG A 13 13.15 12.98 5.98
CA ARG A 13 13.72 12.26 7.13
C ARG A 13 13.86 10.76 6.85
N ILE A 14 15.08 10.24 6.94
CA ILE A 14 15.33 8.80 6.84
C ILE A 14 14.97 8.17 8.19
N VAL A 15 14.07 7.21 8.16
CA VAL A 15 13.69 6.42 9.34
C VAL A 15 14.78 5.38 9.62
N PRO A 16 15.25 5.22 10.86
CA PRO A 16 16.24 4.20 11.22
C PRO A 16 15.76 2.79 10.87
N THR A 17 16.71 1.90 10.55
CA THR A 17 16.43 0.49 10.23
C THR A 17 15.62 -0.22 11.33
N GLU A 18 15.99 0.00 12.60
CA GLU A 18 15.28 -0.60 13.75
C GLU A 18 13.79 -0.23 13.80
N THR A 19 13.48 1.02 13.48
CA THR A 19 12.09 1.50 13.45
C THR A 19 11.30 0.85 12.31
N LYS A 20 11.92 0.62 11.15
CA LYS A 20 11.29 -0.09 10.04
C LYS A 20 11.00 -1.55 10.39
N ILE A 21 11.97 -2.24 10.98
CA ILE A 21 11.82 -3.62 11.46
C ILE A 21 10.69 -3.69 12.49
N SER A 22 10.74 -2.82 13.51
CA SER A 22 9.72 -2.75 14.56
C SER A 22 8.32 -2.49 14.00
N LEU A 23 8.20 -1.66 12.96
CA LEU A 23 6.92 -1.43 12.29
C LEU A 23 6.40 -2.69 11.60
N ILE A 24 7.26 -3.39 10.85
CA ILE A 24 6.88 -4.64 10.15
C ILE A 24 6.46 -5.72 11.15
N ASP A 25 7.19 -5.84 12.27
CA ASP A 25 6.86 -6.80 13.33
C ASP A 25 5.53 -6.46 14.01
N LYS A 26 5.24 -5.16 14.24
CA LYS A 26 3.94 -4.70 14.75
C LYS A 26 2.82 -5.03 13.77
N LEU A 27 3.01 -4.74 12.49
CA LEU A 27 2.03 -5.04 11.44
C LEU A 27 1.77 -6.54 11.30
N SER A 28 2.79 -7.37 11.50
CA SER A 28 2.65 -8.83 11.47
C SER A 28 1.71 -9.36 12.57
N LYS A 29 1.51 -8.61 13.65
CA LYS A 29 0.59 -8.96 14.76
C LYS A 29 -0.84 -8.47 14.54
N THR A 30 -1.10 -7.74 13.47
CA THR A 30 -2.44 -7.20 13.16
C THR A 30 -3.33 -8.19 12.43
N GLY A 31 -2.79 -9.29 11.89
CA GLY A 31 -3.56 -10.23 11.05
C GLY A 31 -3.51 -9.94 9.55
N LEU A 32 -2.70 -8.96 9.12
CA LEU A 32 -2.39 -8.75 7.70
C LEU A 32 -1.73 -10.01 7.11
N GLN A 33 -2.21 -10.43 5.94
CA GLN A 33 -1.67 -11.61 5.22
C GLN A 33 -0.50 -11.26 4.29
N ALA A 34 -0.37 -9.99 3.88
CA ALA A 34 0.75 -9.53 3.06
C ALA A 34 1.23 -8.16 3.53
N ILE A 35 2.54 -8.01 3.71
CA ILE A 35 3.17 -6.76 4.12
C ILE A 35 4.35 -6.50 3.20
N GLU A 36 4.25 -5.53 2.28
CA GLU A 36 5.43 -5.11 1.52
C GLU A 36 6.45 -4.52 2.48
N ALA A 37 7.57 -5.22 2.61
CA ALA A 37 8.57 -4.95 3.63
C ALA A 37 9.54 -3.86 3.19
N THR A 38 9.99 -3.91 1.93
CA THR A 38 11.00 -2.98 1.39
C THR A 38 11.07 -3.03 -0.14
N SER A 39 12.00 -2.26 -0.72
CA SER A 39 12.28 -2.21 -2.15
C SER A 39 13.77 -2.34 -2.43
N PHE A 40 14.16 -3.26 -3.31
CA PHE A 40 15.51 -3.43 -3.85
C PHE A 40 15.76 -2.46 -5.02
N VAL A 41 15.72 -1.17 -4.70
CA VAL A 41 16.01 -0.05 -5.61
C VAL A 41 17.44 0.43 -5.41
N SER A 42 18.00 1.14 -6.39
CA SER A 42 19.31 1.76 -6.20
C SER A 42 19.25 2.80 -5.07
N PRO A 43 20.11 2.69 -4.03
CA PRO A 43 20.18 3.65 -2.93
C PRO A 43 20.47 5.09 -3.39
N LYS A 44 21.10 5.24 -4.56
CA LYS A 44 21.37 6.54 -5.19
C LYS A 44 20.08 7.30 -5.51
N TRP A 45 19.06 6.59 -5.99
CA TRP A 45 17.78 7.19 -6.40
C TRP A 45 16.78 7.25 -5.26
N VAL A 46 16.81 6.24 -4.37
CA VAL A 46 15.89 6.11 -3.25
C VAL A 46 16.66 5.81 -1.96
N PRO A 47 17.32 6.82 -1.35
CA PRO A 47 18.12 6.62 -0.14
C PRO A 47 17.33 6.04 1.04
N GLN A 48 16.01 6.26 1.06
CA GLN A 48 15.15 5.79 2.16
C GLN A 48 15.05 4.26 2.20
N MET A 49 15.37 3.56 1.11
CA MET A 49 15.33 2.10 1.01
C MET A 49 16.74 1.47 1.00
N ALA A 50 17.80 2.25 1.27
CA ALA A 50 19.18 1.77 1.18
C ALA A 50 19.50 0.58 2.11
N ASP A 51 18.72 0.43 3.19
CA ASP A 51 18.84 -0.61 4.21
C ASP A 51 17.96 -1.85 3.91
N HIS A 52 17.49 -2.01 2.67
CA HIS A 52 16.57 -3.09 2.27
C HIS A 52 17.07 -4.50 2.65
N GLU A 53 18.37 -4.78 2.55
CA GLU A 53 18.94 -6.08 2.94
C GLU A 53 18.86 -6.32 4.45
N GLN A 54 19.24 -5.30 5.24
CA GLN A 54 19.23 -5.38 6.70
C GLN A 54 17.81 -5.57 7.24
N VAL A 55 16.83 -4.92 6.61
CA VAL A 55 15.41 -5.11 6.96
C VAL A 55 15.02 -6.56 6.70
N MET A 56 15.25 -7.09 5.50
CA MET A 56 14.83 -8.45 5.16
C MET A 56 15.54 -9.55 5.96
N GLN A 57 16.79 -9.33 6.36
CA GLN A 57 17.53 -10.27 7.20
C GLN A 57 17.04 -10.32 8.65
N ARG A 58 16.44 -9.23 9.16
CA ARG A 58 16.20 -9.04 10.60
C ARG A 58 14.73 -9.02 11.00
N ILE A 59 13.81 -8.89 10.04
CA ILE A 59 12.37 -8.98 10.34
C ILE A 59 12.00 -10.38 10.84
N ASN A 60 11.05 -10.44 11.77
CA ASN A 60 10.52 -11.71 12.23
C ASN A 60 9.44 -12.21 11.26
N LYS A 61 9.78 -13.15 10.38
CA LYS A 61 8.85 -13.72 9.40
C LYS A 61 7.85 -14.65 10.11
N VAL A 62 6.60 -14.22 10.21
CA VAL A 62 5.52 -15.03 10.79
C VAL A 62 5.00 -16.03 9.76
N PRO A 63 4.89 -17.34 10.08
CA PRO A 63 4.30 -18.33 9.19
C PRO A 63 2.87 -17.93 8.78
N GLY A 64 2.58 -17.98 7.47
CA GLY A 64 1.28 -17.61 6.92
C GLY A 64 1.14 -16.15 6.47
N ILE A 65 2.13 -15.29 6.75
CA ILE A 65 2.20 -13.92 6.23
C ILE A 65 3.27 -13.86 5.14
N SER A 66 2.92 -13.27 3.99
CA SER A 66 3.87 -12.97 2.93
C SER A 66 4.53 -11.61 3.13
N TYR A 67 5.83 -11.51 2.85
CA TYR A 67 6.59 -10.28 2.95
C TYR A 67 7.14 -9.88 1.56
N PRO A 68 6.27 -9.40 0.65
CA PRO A 68 6.70 -9.02 -0.68
C PRO A 68 7.72 -7.87 -0.65
N VAL A 69 8.56 -7.84 -1.67
CA VAL A 69 9.52 -6.75 -1.89
C VAL A 69 9.46 -6.28 -3.33
N LEU A 70 9.73 -4.99 -3.53
CA LEU A 70 9.77 -4.40 -4.86
C LEU A 70 11.14 -4.61 -5.51
N THR A 71 11.16 -5.15 -6.74
CA THR A 71 12.37 -5.38 -7.53
C THR A 71 12.23 -4.77 -8.94
N PRO A 72 12.62 -3.50 -9.16
CA PRO A 72 12.42 -2.81 -10.45
C PRO A 72 13.42 -3.22 -11.53
N ASN A 73 14.47 -3.98 -11.19
CA ASN A 73 15.49 -4.42 -12.13
C ASN A 73 16.01 -5.82 -11.77
N LEU A 74 16.69 -6.47 -12.72
CA LEU A 74 17.18 -7.84 -12.57
C LEU A 74 18.16 -7.99 -11.40
N LYS A 75 18.97 -6.97 -11.10
CA LYS A 75 19.91 -7.01 -9.96
C LYS A 75 19.16 -7.04 -8.63
N GLY A 76 18.15 -6.19 -8.48
CA GLY A 76 17.27 -6.17 -7.31
C GLY A 76 16.48 -7.46 -7.17
N PHE A 77 16.04 -8.04 -8.29
CA PHE A 77 15.39 -9.36 -8.33
C PHE A 77 16.31 -10.46 -7.81
N GLN A 78 17.53 -10.55 -8.34
CA GLN A 78 18.52 -11.53 -7.90
C GLN A 78 18.81 -11.39 -6.40
N ALA A 79 18.98 -10.15 -5.91
CA ALA A 79 19.18 -9.88 -4.49
C ALA A 79 17.98 -10.33 -3.64
N ALA A 80 16.75 -10.06 -4.07
CA ALA A 80 15.54 -10.43 -3.34
C ALA A 80 15.32 -11.96 -3.25
N VAL A 81 15.69 -12.71 -4.29
CA VAL A 81 15.59 -14.17 -4.31
C VAL A 81 16.45 -14.80 -3.20
N PHE A 82 17.61 -14.23 -2.87
CA PHE A 82 18.46 -14.72 -1.77
C PHE A 82 17.80 -14.61 -0.38
N TYR A 83 16.85 -13.69 -0.21
CA TYR A 83 16.21 -13.42 1.08
C TYR A 83 14.84 -14.07 1.25
N ASP A 84 14.48 -15.03 0.37
CA ASP A 84 13.19 -15.72 0.38
C ASP A 84 12.01 -14.73 0.45
N ALA A 85 12.09 -13.71 -0.39
CA ALA A 85 11.11 -12.64 -0.48
C ALA A 85 10.05 -13.01 -1.51
N MET A 86 9.16 -13.94 -1.16
CA MET A 86 8.03 -14.32 -2.00
C MET A 86 6.69 -13.82 -1.44
N PRO A 87 5.78 -13.28 -2.28
CA PRO A 87 5.89 -13.05 -3.73
C PRO A 87 6.71 -11.79 -4.06
N LEU A 88 7.30 -11.72 -5.26
CA LEU A 88 8.05 -10.56 -5.74
C LEU A 88 7.12 -9.57 -6.47
N CYS A 89 7.24 -8.28 -6.16
CA CYS A 89 6.49 -7.21 -6.83
C CYS A 89 7.39 -6.51 -7.85
N VAL A 90 6.98 -6.48 -9.12
CA VAL A 90 7.60 -5.64 -10.15
C VAL A 90 6.62 -4.51 -10.46
N PHE A 91 6.90 -3.30 -9.98
CA PHE A 91 6.21 -2.11 -10.49
C PHE A 91 6.87 -1.71 -11.81
N LEU A 92 6.14 -1.69 -12.92
CA LEU A 92 6.32 -0.57 -13.85
C LEU A 92 5.26 0.44 -13.51
N SER A 93 5.72 1.68 -13.33
CA SER A 93 4.84 2.82 -13.22
C SER A 93 3.97 2.91 -14.46
N ALA A 94 2.70 2.64 -14.27
CA ALA A 94 1.69 3.01 -15.23
C ALA A 94 0.53 3.54 -14.41
N PHE A 95 0.31 4.85 -14.45
CA PHE A 95 -1.07 5.24 -14.68
C PHE A 95 -1.42 4.59 -16.02
N CYS A 96 -2.22 3.52 -16.01
CA CYS A 96 -2.58 2.69 -17.18
C CYS A 96 -1.41 2.08 -17.98
N SER A 97 -1.57 0.80 -18.31
CA SER A 97 -0.86 0.09 -19.39
C SER A 97 0.43 -0.63 -19.02
N TRP A 98 0.39 -1.96 -19.13
CA TRP A 98 1.54 -2.78 -19.48
C TRP A 98 1.32 -3.36 -20.86
N ASN A 99 2.32 -3.18 -21.73
CA ASN A 99 2.39 -3.73 -23.08
C ASN A 99 2.40 -5.27 -23.06
N VAL A 100 1.23 -5.87 -23.24
CA VAL A 100 1.07 -6.82 -24.34
C VAL A 100 0.71 -5.98 -25.56
N GLU A 101 1.28 -6.28 -26.72
CA GLU A 101 1.06 -5.58 -27.98
C GLU A 101 -0.43 -5.67 -28.38
N LEU A 102 -1.26 -4.80 -27.79
CA LEU A 102 -2.67 -4.68 -28.11
C LEU A 102 -2.80 -3.74 -29.31
N LYS A 103 -3.36 -4.27 -30.40
CA LYS A 103 -3.80 -3.49 -31.55
C LYS A 103 -4.56 -2.25 -31.06
N LYS A 104 -4.10 -1.07 -31.51
CA LYS A 104 -4.68 0.26 -31.29
C LYS A 104 -6.09 0.25 -30.67
N TRP A 105 -6.18 0.68 -29.42
CA TRP A 105 -7.42 1.05 -28.76
C TRP A 105 -7.99 2.35 -29.38
N PRO A 106 -9.18 2.35 -30.00
CA PRO A 106 -9.77 3.56 -30.52
C PRO A 106 -10.60 4.23 -29.41
N PHE A 107 -10.25 5.47 -29.08
CA PHE A 107 -11.16 6.48 -28.54
C PHE A 107 -11.75 6.23 -27.13
N LEU A 108 -11.05 6.73 -26.09
CA LEU A 108 -11.70 7.44 -24.98
C LEU A 108 -10.62 8.26 -24.25
N GLU A 109 -10.68 9.58 -24.35
CA GLU A 109 -9.91 10.46 -23.46
C GLU A 109 -10.48 10.36 -22.05
N LEU A 110 -10.00 9.40 -21.27
CA LEU A 110 -10.33 9.32 -19.85
C LEU A 110 -9.60 10.47 -19.12
N PRO A 111 -10.26 11.17 -18.19
CA PRO A 111 -9.60 12.19 -17.39
C PRO A 111 -8.44 11.56 -16.61
N GLN A 112 -7.29 12.26 -16.56
CA GLN A 112 -6.05 11.75 -15.98
C GLN A 112 -6.09 11.53 -14.45
N SER A 113 -7.25 11.69 -13.81
CA SER A 113 -7.48 11.42 -12.39
C SER A 113 -8.47 10.26 -12.24
N PRO A 114 -8.23 9.30 -11.32
CA PRO A 114 -9.11 8.16 -11.12
C PRO A 114 -10.42 8.61 -10.47
N LEU A 115 -11.38 9.01 -11.29
CA LEU A 115 -12.78 9.17 -10.92
C LEU A 115 -13.44 7.78 -10.88
N VAL A 116 -14.49 7.62 -10.07
CA VAL A 116 -15.22 6.35 -9.89
C VAL A 116 -15.63 5.72 -11.23
N GLY A 117 -16.19 6.51 -12.14
CA GLY A 117 -16.56 6.02 -13.49
C GLY A 117 -15.36 5.58 -14.33
N SER A 118 -14.21 6.25 -14.20
CA SER A 118 -12.97 5.85 -14.88
C SER A 118 -12.40 4.55 -14.30
N THR A 119 -12.53 4.33 -12.98
CA THR A 119 -12.08 3.08 -12.33
C THR A 119 -12.88 1.89 -12.82
N GLN A 120 -14.20 2.02 -12.92
CA GLN A 120 -15.06 0.95 -13.44
C GLN A 120 -14.69 0.58 -14.88
N ALA A 121 -14.65 1.57 -15.79
CA ALA A 121 -14.34 1.33 -17.19
C ALA A 121 -12.94 0.70 -17.39
N MET A 122 -11.95 1.13 -16.58
CA MET A 122 -10.62 0.55 -16.60
C MET A 122 -10.62 -0.91 -16.14
N LEU A 123 -11.33 -1.24 -15.07
CA LEU A 123 -11.41 -2.61 -14.56
C LEU A 123 -12.14 -3.54 -15.52
N GLU A 124 -13.26 -3.10 -16.11
CA GLU A 124 -13.98 -3.88 -17.12
C GLU A 124 -13.05 -4.28 -18.29
N GLY A 125 -12.28 -3.32 -18.83
CA GLY A 125 -11.32 -3.62 -19.89
C GLY A 125 -10.16 -4.53 -19.46
N VAL A 126 -9.68 -4.41 -18.21
CA VAL A 126 -8.64 -5.31 -17.68
C VAL A 126 -9.17 -6.73 -17.55
N LEU A 127 -10.40 -6.89 -17.10
CA LEU A 127 -11.02 -8.20 -16.84
C LEU A 127 -11.35 -8.99 -18.12
N GLU A 128 -11.34 -8.34 -19.29
CA GLU A 128 -11.39 -9.04 -20.58
C GLU A 128 -10.14 -9.89 -20.85
N THR A 129 -9.01 -9.55 -20.23
CA THR A 129 -7.71 -10.15 -20.55
C THR A 129 -7.02 -10.79 -19.35
N VAL A 130 -7.30 -10.31 -18.13
CA VAL A 130 -6.66 -10.77 -16.90
C VAL A 130 -7.69 -11.47 -16.00
N PRO A 131 -7.45 -12.72 -15.57
CA PRO A 131 -8.29 -13.40 -14.61
C PRO A 131 -8.45 -12.61 -13.31
N MET A 132 -9.67 -12.62 -12.76
CA MET A 132 -10.02 -11.79 -11.60
C MET A 132 -9.11 -11.99 -10.38
N ASN A 133 -8.69 -13.23 -10.15
CA ASN A 133 -7.81 -13.61 -9.03
C ASN A 133 -6.37 -13.06 -9.14
N HIS A 134 -5.99 -12.47 -10.28
CA HIS A 134 -4.69 -11.83 -10.49
C HIS A 134 -4.77 -10.30 -10.43
N VAL A 135 -5.95 -9.72 -10.20
CA VAL A 135 -6.12 -8.26 -10.15
C VAL A 135 -6.14 -7.78 -8.69
N ALA A 136 -5.43 -6.69 -8.44
CA ALA A 136 -5.48 -5.92 -7.20
C ALA A 136 -5.71 -4.45 -7.53
N ILE A 137 -6.32 -3.70 -6.61
CA ILE A 137 -6.50 -2.26 -6.77
C ILE A 137 -5.64 -1.48 -5.78
N HIS A 138 -4.93 -0.48 -6.27
CA HIS A 138 -4.14 0.46 -5.47
C HIS A 138 -4.68 1.88 -5.70
N CYS A 139 -5.22 2.51 -4.66
CA CYS A 139 -5.80 3.85 -4.77
C CYS A 139 -5.07 4.85 -3.88
N HIS A 140 -4.82 6.02 -4.46
CA HIS A 140 -4.38 7.20 -3.73
C HIS A 140 -5.60 8.03 -3.31
N ASP A 141 -5.53 8.66 -2.15
CA ASP A 141 -6.64 9.41 -1.57
C ASP A 141 -6.48 10.93 -1.70
N THR A 142 -5.69 11.39 -2.68
CA THR A 142 -5.39 12.81 -2.91
C THR A 142 -6.65 13.67 -3.02
N TYR A 143 -7.72 13.13 -3.62
CA TYR A 143 -9.00 13.81 -3.84
C TYR A 143 -10.16 13.19 -3.04
N GLY A 144 -9.87 12.39 -2.00
CA GLY A 144 -10.90 11.75 -1.18
C GLY A 144 -11.73 10.69 -1.92
N GLN A 145 -11.21 10.14 -3.02
CA GLN A 145 -11.93 9.19 -3.88
C GLN A 145 -11.49 7.73 -3.66
N ALA A 146 -10.49 7.47 -2.79
CA ALA A 146 -9.90 6.14 -2.74
C ALA A 146 -10.89 5.07 -2.26
N LEU A 147 -11.63 5.33 -1.19
CA LEU A 147 -12.61 4.37 -0.66
C LEU A 147 -13.76 4.12 -1.66
N ALA A 148 -14.22 5.15 -2.38
CA ALA A 148 -15.25 5.01 -3.41
C ALA A 148 -14.77 4.15 -4.59
N ASN A 149 -13.53 4.36 -5.03
CA ASN A 149 -12.90 3.56 -6.08
C ASN A 149 -12.69 2.10 -5.64
N ILE A 150 -12.29 1.88 -4.38
CA ILE A 150 -12.15 0.54 -3.80
C ILE A 150 -13.50 -0.18 -3.73
N LEU A 151 -14.55 0.50 -3.24
CA LEU A 151 -15.90 -0.07 -3.19
C LEU A 151 -16.39 -0.47 -4.58
N THR A 152 -16.13 0.37 -5.58
CA THR A 152 -16.48 0.09 -6.99
C THR A 152 -15.73 -1.14 -7.51
N ALA A 153 -14.43 -1.23 -7.22
CA ALA A 153 -13.62 -2.39 -7.61
C ALA A 153 -14.10 -3.69 -6.94
N MET A 154 -14.49 -3.62 -5.66
CA MET A 154 -15.07 -4.75 -4.94
C MET A 154 -16.40 -5.19 -5.54
N GLN A 155 -17.26 -4.26 -5.96
CA GLN A 155 -18.51 -4.56 -6.65
C GLN A 155 -18.28 -5.28 -7.99
N LEU A 156 -17.14 -5.04 -8.64
CA LEU A 156 -16.70 -5.75 -9.85
C LEU A 156 -15.97 -7.08 -9.57
N GLY A 157 -15.77 -7.43 -8.29
CA GLY A 157 -15.15 -8.70 -7.88
C GLY A 157 -13.68 -8.63 -7.47
N VAL A 158 -13.07 -7.43 -7.37
CA VAL A 158 -11.70 -7.26 -6.87
C VAL A 158 -11.67 -7.40 -5.34
N TRP A 159 -10.98 -8.44 -4.84
CA TRP A 159 -10.85 -8.72 -3.40
C TRP A 159 -9.43 -8.50 -2.82
N THR A 160 -8.53 -7.95 -3.64
CA THR A 160 -7.17 -7.57 -3.23
C THR A 160 -7.01 -6.06 -3.35
N VAL A 161 -6.70 -5.40 -2.24
CA VAL A 161 -6.65 -3.94 -2.14
C VAL A 161 -5.34 -3.52 -1.51
N ASP A 162 -4.60 -2.65 -2.17
CA ASP A 162 -3.35 -2.12 -1.64
C ASP A 162 -3.63 -0.82 -0.87
N ALA A 163 -3.04 -0.73 0.32
CA ALA A 163 -3.22 0.40 1.23
C ALA A 163 -1.94 0.64 2.04
N SER A 164 -1.89 1.77 2.75
CA SER A 164 -0.73 2.10 3.58
C SER A 164 -1.14 2.52 4.98
N VAL A 165 -0.46 1.97 5.98
CA VAL A 165 -0.71 2.29 7.39
C VAL A 165 -0.64 3.80 7.59
N SER A 166 -1.64 4.38 8.27
CA SER A 166 -1.77 5.81 8.55
C SER A 166 -1.68 6.73 7.32
N GLY A 167 -1.99 6.19 6.14
CA GLY A 167 -1.85 6.87 4.86
C GLY A 167 -0.41 7.28 4.55
N LEU A 168 0.58 6.46 4.96
CA LEU A 168 1.97 6.69 4.59
C LEU A 168 2.13 6.63 3.07
N GLY A 169 2.84 7.58 2.51
CA GLY A 169 2.88 7.81 1.08
C GLY A 169 2.82 9.29 0.76
N GLY A 170 2.79 9.60 -0.52
CA GLY A 170 2.69 10.97 -1.02
C GLY A 170 3.79 11.28 -2.02
N CYS A 171 3.40 11.89 -3.13
CA CYS A 171 4.35 12.31 -4.15
C CYS A 171 5.08 13.58 -3.67
N PRO A 172 6.43 13.56 -3.49
CA PRO A 172 7.18 14.76 -3.10
C PRO A 172 7.14 15.87 -4.17
N TYR A 173 6.60 15.58 -5.36
CA TYR A 173 6.43 16.53 -6.47
C TYR A 173 5.03 17.15 -6.51
N ALA A 174 4.03 16.59 -5.80
CA ALA A 174 2.68 17.13 -5.74
C ALA A 174 2.41 17.78 -4.37
N ARG A 175 2.48 19.12 -4.31
CA ARG A 175 2.11 19.88 -3.11
C ARG A 175 0.66 19.57 -2.74
N GLY A 176 0.43 18.97 -1.56
CA GLY A 176 -0.91 18.71 -1.03
C GLY A 176 -1.49 17.32 -1.30
N ALA A 177 -0.77 16.42 -1.98
CA ALA A 177 -1.25 15.05 -2.16
C ALA A 177 -1.17 14.26 -0.85
N SER A 178 -2.31 13.84 -0.31
CA SER A 178 -2.43 13.04 0.93
C SER A 178 -1.73 11.68 0.84
N GLY A 179 -1.57 11.13 -0.36
CA GLY A 179 -0.81 9.91 -0.64
C GLY A 179 -1.69 8.68 -0.85
N ASN A 180 -1.25 7.53 -0.34
CA ASN A 180 -2.00 6.28 -0.39
C ASN A 180 -3.22 6.34 0.53
N VAL A 181 -4.26 5.56 0.21
CA VAL A 181 -5.36 5.32 1.15
C VAL A 181 -4.85 4.72 2.47
N ALA A 182 -5.42 5.16 3.59
CA ALA A 182 -5.07 4.63 4.90
C ALA A 182 -5.66 3.23 5.12
N THR A 183 -4.84 2.26 5.54
CA THR A 183 -5.29 0.88 5.79
C THR A 183 -6.39 0.81 6.85
N GLU A 184 -6.29 1.63 7.88
CA GLU A 184 -7.27 1.74 8.97
C GLU A 184 -8.66 2.13 8.44
N ASP A 185 -8.72 3.07 7.48
CA ASP A 185 -9.96 3.56 6.91
C ASP A 185 -10.61 2.49 5.99
N VAL A 186 -9.80 1.73 5.25
CA VAL A 186 -10.26 0.59 4.46
C VAL A 186 -10.80 -0.52 5.35
N VAL A 187 -10.05 -0.91 6.39
CA VAL A 187 -10.48 -1.97 7.32
C VAL A 187 -11.77 -1.58 8.04
N TYR A 188 -11.89 -0.33 8.47
CA TYR A 188 -13.11 0.18 9.09
C TYR A 188 -14.32 0.10 8.16
N MET A 189 -14.16 0.48 6.88
CA MET A 189 -15.21 0.33 5.86
C MET A 189 -15.62 -1.14 5.71
N LEU A 190 -14.64 -2.05 5.58
CA LEU A 190 -14.89 -3.49 5.40
C LEU A 190 -15.61 -4.10 6.61
N HIS A 191 -15.15 -3.80 7.82
CA HIS A 191 -15.80 -4.26 9.05
C HIS A 191 -17.23 -3.70 9.18
N GLY A 192 -17.44 -2.43 8.85
CA GLY A 192 -18.77 -1.80 8.84
C GLY A 192 -19.73 -2.42 7.82
N MET A 193 -19.20 -2.98 6.73
CA MET A 193 -19.96 -3.76 5.74
C MET A 193 -20.21 -5.21 6.17
N GLY A 194 -19.68 -5.65 7.32
CA GLY A 194 -19.77 -7.04 7.78
C GLY A 194 -18.80 -8.00 7.08
N ILE A 195 -17.77 -7.48 6.41
CA ILE A 195 -16.76 -8.29 5.72
C ILE A 195 -15.65 -8.66 6.71
N GLU A 196 -15.45 -9.96 6.89
CA GLU A 196 -14.37 -10.49 7.72
C GLU A 196 -13.02 -10.34 7.01
N THR A 197 -12.09 -9.63 7.65
CA THR A 197 -10.73 -9.44 7.13
C THR A 197 -9.66 -10.20 7.90
N GLY A 198 -9.97 -10.65 9.12
CA GLY A 198 -9.00 -11.19 10.07
C GLY A 198 -8.04 -10.15 10.66
N ILE A 199 -8.25 -8.86 10.36
CA ILE A 199 -7.38 -7.77 10.81
C ILE A 199 -7.91 -7.15 12.09
N ASP A 200 -7.04 -7.03 13.09
CA ASP A 200 -7.25 -6.33 14.35
C ASP A 200 -7.00 -4.82 14.14
N LEU A 201 -8.08 -4.05 14.12
CA LEU A 201 -8.04 -2.62 13.85
C LEU A 201 -7.33 -1.82 14.95
N ASP A 202 -7.42 -2.24 16.22
CA ASP A 202 -6.79 -1.54 17.34
C ASP A 202 -5.26 -1.66 17.25
N LYS A 203 -4.75 -2.88 17.02
CA LYS A 203 -3.31 -3.09 16.78
C LYS A 203 -2.80 -2.37 15.54
N LEU A 204 -3.64 -2.25 14.50
CA LEU A 204 -3.28 -1.53 13.28
C LEU A 204 -3.12 -0.02 13.55
N VAL A 205 -4.05 0.58 14.30
CA VAL A 205 -3.96 1.98 14.73
C VAL A 205 -2.72 2.21 15.60
N GLU A 206 -2.40 1.31 16.53
CA GLU A 206 -1.17 1.38 17.33
C GLU A 206 0.10 1.34 16.48
N ALA A 207 0.15 0.47 15.47
CA ALA A 207 1.27 0.39 14.53
C ALA A 207 1.41 1.69 13.72
N GLY A 208 0.28 2.29 13.33
CA GLY A 208 0.22 3.59 12.69
C GLY A 208 0.73 4.73 13.55
N HIS A 209 0.29 4.81 14.82
CA HIS A 209 0.77 5.80 15.78
C HIS A 209 2.28 5.69 16.00
N PHE A 210 2.81 4.46 16.15
CA PHE A 210 4.24 4.23 16.31
C PHE A 210 5.08 4.84 15.17
N ILE A 211 4.71 4.60 13.90
CA ILE A 211 5.48 5.13 12.77
C ILE A 211 5.24 6.63 12.56
N CYS A 212 4.04 7.13 12.83
CA CYS A 212 3.74 8.56 12.79
C CYS A 212 4.58 9.35 13.80
N GLN A 213 4.72 8.85 15.02
CA GLN A 213 5.60 9.43 16.04
C GLN A 213 7.06 9.43 15.61
N ALA A 214 7.56 8.31 15.08
CA ALA A 214 8.94 8.22 14.61
C ALA A 214 9.25 9.14 13.41
N LEU A 215 8.24 9.40 12.57
CA LEU A 215 8.32 10.32 11.44
C LEU A 215 8.04 11.78 11.82
N ASP A 216 7.63 12.06 13.06
CA ASP A 216 7.14 13.36 13.51
C ASP A 216 6.06 13.93 12.57
N ARG A 217 5.06 13.10 12.28
CA ARG A 217 3.91 13.47 11.44
C ARG A 217 2.61 13.03 12.06
N LYS A 218 1.53 13.74 11.74
CA LYS A 218 0.18 13.27 12.03
C LYS A 218 -0.23 12.14 11.08
N THR A 219 -1.06 11.24 11.56
CA THR A 219 -1.69 10.19 10.75
C THR A 219 -2.65 10.82 9.74
N SER A 220 -2.71 10.26 8.52
CA SER A 220 -3.72 10.62 7.52
C SER A 220 -5.01 9.82 7.67
N SER A 221 -5.03 8.76 8.49
CA SER A 221 -6.24 7.96 8.73
C SER A 221 -7.28 8.79 9.50
N LYS A 222 -8.50 8.83 8.97
CA LYS A 222 -9.65 9.46 9.65
C LYS A 222 -10.10 8.65 10.85
N VAL A 223 -10.03 7.33 10.75
CA VAL A 223 -10.37 6.41 11.85
C VAL A 223 -9.41 6.58 13.02
N ALA A 224 -8.11 6.64 12.77
CA ALA A 224 -7.11 6.85 13.81
C ALA A 224 -7.25 8.22 14.49
N GLN A 225 -7.52 9.29 13.72
CA GLN A 225 -7.80 10.63 14.26
C GLN A 225 -8.99 10.59 15.23
N ALA A 226 -10.14 10.08 14.76
CA ALA A 226 -11.37 10.03 15.56
C ALA A 226 -11.22 9.19 16.85
N ARG A 227 -10.42 8.12 16.80
CA ARG A 227 -10.16 7.25 17.96
C ARG A 227 -9.20 7.87 18.97
N THR A 228 -8.25 8.69 18.53
CA THR A 228 -7.28 9.36 19.42
C THR A 228 -7.95 10.52 20.16
N ASP A 229 -8.73 11.34 19.45
CA ASP A 229 -9.46 12.46 20.05
C ASP A 229 -10.51 11.99 21.08
N GLY A 230 -11.09 10.80 20.86
CA GLY A 230 -12.04 10.18 21.79
C GLY A 230 -11.42 9.58 23.07
N GLN A 231 -10.09 9.37 23.10
CA GLN A 231 -9.37 8.91 24.30
C GLN A 231 -8.94 10.10 25.17
N GLU A 232 -8.49 11.20 24.59
CA GLU A 232 -8.15 12.44 25.32
C GLU A 232 -9.37 13.12 25.94
N ALA A 233 -10.55 13.00 25.32
CA ALA A 233 -11.80 13.53 25.87
C ALA A 233 -12.36 12.73 27.07
N LYS A 234 -11.77 11.57 27.41
CA LYS A 234 -12.20 10.69 28.51
C LYS A 234 -11.19 10.60 29.67
N SER A 235 -10.06 11.31 29.57
CA SER A 235 -9.03 11.47 30.62
C SER A 235 -9.15 12.82 31.30
#